data_AF-A0A9D3PJ20-F1
#
_entry.id   AF-A0A9D3PJ20-F1
#
_cell.length_a   1.000
_cell.length_b   1.000
_cell.length_c   1.000
_cell.angle_alpha   90.00
_cell.angle_beta   90.00
_cell.angle_gamma   90.00
#
_symmetry.space_group_name_H-M   'P 1'
#
loop_
_entity.id
_entity.type
_entity.pdbx_description
1 polymer ?
#
loop_
_entity_poly.entity_id
_entity_poly.type
_entity_poly.pdbx_seq_one_letter_code
_entity_poly.pdbx_strand_id
1 'polypeptide(L)'
;MGSVSTDSERAGAAQLVSAQSAPAPQSAVVRFVDDHRAELIQRVTLVEPIADALKHLIQDEAYSNIRAARTSQEKMRVLYQALHSGGPVLKAAFYTALYQKEPHLVQHLGAV
;
A
#
# COMPACT_ATOMS: atom_id res chain seq x y z
N MET A 1 -11.45 27.94 61.45
CA MET A 1 -11.94 26.73 60.77
C MET A 1 -11.44 26.82 59.34
N GLY A 2 -10.21 26.40 59.05
CA GLY A 2 -9.85 24.97 58.86
C GLY A 2 -10.12 24.64 57.39
N SER A 3 -9.25 25.10 56.49
CA SER A 3 -8.13 24.33 55.91
C SER A 3 -8.60 23.21 54.98
N VAL A 4 -8.28 23.44 53.70
CA VAL A 4 -7.87 22.48 52.66
C VAL A 4 -8.11 20.99 52.93
N SER A 5 -8.86 20.34 52.04
CA SER A 5 -8.67 18.92 51.76
C SER A 5 -7.98 18.80 50.40
N THR A 6 -6.68 18.60 50.50
CA THR A 6 -5.79 18.11 49.46
C THR A 6 -6.22 16.73 48.98
N ASP A 7 -6.08 16.54 47.67
CA ASP A 7 -5.39 15.41 47.04
C ASP A 7 -5.93 13.99 47.26
N SER A 8 -6.36 13.38 46.16
CA SER A 8 -6.07 11.96 45.97
C SER A 8 -5.86 11.71 44.48
N GLU A 9 -4.57 11.68 44.14
CA GLU A 9 -3.94 11.05 43.01
C GLU A 9 -4.70 9.85 42.42
N ARG A 10 -4.78 9.77 41.09
CA ARG A 10 -4.23 8.58 40.46
C ARG A 10 -3.56 8.87 39.13
N ALA A 11 -2.24 8.79 39.23
CA ALA A 11 -1.23 8.62 38.22
C ALA A 11 -1.68 7.87 36.96
N GLY A 12 -1.11 8.30 35.84
CA GLY A 12 -1.19 7.60 34.58
C GLY A 12 -0.57 6.20 34.63
N ALA A 13 -1.12 5.35 33.78
CA ALA A 13 -0.40 4.31 33.08
C ALA A 13 -1.09 4.25 31.72
N ALA A 14 -0.51 4.91 30.73
CA ALA A 14 0.26 4.19 29.71
C ALA A 14 -0.62 3.17 28.98
N GLN A 15 -1.08 3.59 27.80
CA GLN A 15 -0.86 2.82 26.58
C GLN A 15 -1.20 1.33 26.68
N LEU A 16 -2.49 1.00 26.69
CA LEU A 16 -2.94 -0.29 26.16
C LEU A 16 -3.62 -0.02 24.82
N VAL A 17 -2.85 0.54 23.87
CA VAL A 17 -3.18 0.32 22.47
C VAL A 17 -2.83 -1.14 22.23
N SER A 18 -3.86 -1.97 22.19
CA SER A 18 -3.78 -3.34 21.74
C SER A 18 -3.10 -3.33 20.37
N ALA A 19 -1.81 -3.64 20.34
CA ALA A 19 -1.06 -3.92 19.13
C ALA A 19 -1.56 -5.26 18.57
N GLN A 20 -2.80 -5.26 18.10
CA GLN A 20 -3.40 -6.33 17.33
C GLN A 20 -3.46 -5.82 15.90
N SER A 21 -2.41 -6.15 15.14
CA SER A 21 -2.31 -6.12 13.68
C SER A 21 -3.26 -5.14 12.98
N ALA A 22 -3.04 -3.84 13.18
CA ALA A 22 -3.64 -2.85 12.32
C ALA A 22 -3.05 -3.03 10.91
N PRO A 23 -3.86 -3.03 9.83
CA PRO A 23 -3.30 -2.92 8.49
C PRO A 23 -2.37 -1.71 8.47
N ALA A 24 -1.19 -1.85 7.85
CA ALA A 24 -0.22 -0.76 7.76
C ALA A 24 -0.95 0.54 7.40
N PRO A 25 -0.65 1.67 8.07
CA PRO A 25 -1.37 2.91 7.81
C PRO A 25 -1.35 3.17 6.31
N GLN A 26 -2.50 3.56 5.73
CA GLN A 26 -2.62 3.71 4.26
C GLN A 26 -1.50 4.57 3.66
N SER A 27 -0.98 5.52 4.45
CA SER A 27 0.21 6.30 4.11
C SER A 27 1.48 5.46 3.90
N ALA A 28 1.75 4.45 4.73
CA ALA A 28 2.88 3.55 4.56
C ALA A 28 2.75 2.67 3.31
N VAL A 29 1.54 2.19 3.00
CA VAL A 29 1.28 1.42 1.78
C VAL A 29 1.46 2.26 0.53
N VAL A 30 0.92 3.47 0.51
CA VAL A 30 1.09 4.41 -0.60
C VAL A 30 2.56 4.75 -0.79
N ARG A 31 3.26 5.04 0.31
CA ARG A 31 4.70 5.32 0.28
C ARG A 31 5.51 4.13 -0.23
N PHE A 32 5.22 2.90 0.19
CA PHE A 32 5.88 1.72 -0.35
C PHE A 32 5.76 1.64 -1.88
N VAL A 33 4.56 1.87 -2.43
CA VAL A 33 4.32 1.82 -3.88
C VAL A 33 5.07 2.92 -4.62
N ASP A 34 5.22 4.10 -4.00
CA ASP A 34 5.93 5.23 -4.58
C ASP A 34 7.47 5.08 -4.46
N ASP A 35 7.95 4.73 -3.27
CA ASP A 35 9.36 4.61 -2.90
C ASP A 35 10.05 3.46 -3.67
N HIS A 36 9.34 2.36 -3.92
CA HIS A 36 9.88 1.18 -4.63
C HIS A 36 9.50 1.10 -6.10
N ARG A 37 9.11 2.23 -6.72
CA ARG A 37 8.62 2.23 -8.10
C ARG A 37 9.60 1.61 -9.10
N ALA A 38 10.90 1.88 -8.96
CA ALA A 38 11.90 1.39 -9.89
C ALA A 38 12.04 -0.15 -9.80
N GLU A 39 12.10 -0.67 -8.58
CA GLU A 39 12.21 -2.10 -8.29
C GLU A 39 10.96 -2.83 -8.74
N LEU A 40 9.78 -2.26 -8.50
CA LEU A 40 8.50 -2.84 -8.90
C LEU A 40 8.37 -2.89 -10.43
N ILE A 41 8.81 -1.85 -11.15
CA ILE A 41 8.83 -1.87 -12.62
C ILE A 41 9.77 -2.95 -13.15
N GLN A 42 10.93 -3.14 -12.52
CA GLN A 42 11.94 -4.08 -13.03
C GLN A 42 11.63 -5.54 -12.70
N ARG A 43 11.03 -5.79 -11.52
CA ARG A 43 10.97 -7.13 -10.93
C ARG A 43 9.60 -7.77 -10.95
N VAL A 44 8.52 -6.99 -11.09
CA VAL A 44 7.16 -7.57 -11.20
C VAL A 44 7.03 -8.29 -12.53
N THR A 45 6.67 -9.58 -12.46
CA THR A 45 6.49 -10.43 -13.63
C THR A 45 5.01 -10.70 -13.91
N LEU A 46 4.20 -10.82 -12.85
CA LEU A 46 2.76 -11.09 -12.90
C LEU A 46 1.92 -9.82 -13.07
N VAL A 47 2.32 -8.96 -14.02
CA VAL A 47 1.67 -7.66 -14.23
C VAL A 47 0.22 -7.79 -14.70
N GLU A 48 -0.07 -8.75 -15.58
CA GLU A 48 -1.44 -9.00 -16.06
C GLU A 48 -2.38 -9.47 -14.93
N PRO A 49 -2.04 -10.50 -14.13
CA PRO A 49 -2.84 -10.86 -12.95
C PRO A 49 -3.06 -9.72 -11.95
N ILE A 50 -2.07 -8.82 -11.79
CA ILE A 50 -2.21 -7.64 -10.93
C ILE A 50 -3.17 -6.63 -11.58
N ALA A 51 -3.05 -6.38 -12.90
CA ALA A 51 -3.95 -5.50 -13.63
C ALA A 51 -5.39 -6.03 -13.62
N ASP A 52 -5.60 -7.35 -13.71
CA ASP A 52 -6.91 -7.99 -13.63
C ASP A 52 -7.58 -7.71 -12.28
N ALA A 53 -6.82 -7.80 -11.19
CA ALA A 53 -7.31 -7.48 -9.85
C ALA A 53 -7.73 -6.01 -9.72
N LEU A 54 -7.12 -5.11 -10.49
CA LEU A 54 -7.39 -3.68 -10.49
C LEU A 54 -8.42 -3.25 -11.54
N LYS A 55 -8.89 -4.15 -12.40
CA LYS A 55 -9.76 -3.84 -13.55
C LYS A 55 -11.00 -3.04 -13.16
N HIS A 56 -11.57 -3.28 -11.99
CA HIS A 56 -12.77 -2.57 -11.49
C HIS A 56 -12.48 -1.17 -10.92
N LEU A 57 -11.20 -0.80 -10.76
CA LEU A 57 -10.75 0.48 -10.20
C LEU A 57 -10.05 1.37 -11.23
N ILE A 58 -9.68 0.82 -12.39
CA ILE A 58 -9.05 1.54 -13.50
C ILE A 58 -9.99 1.62 -14.69
N GLN A 59 -9.76 2.59 -15.56
CA GLN A 59 -10.54 2.73 -16.80
C GLN A 59 -10.21 1.59 -17.77
N ASP A 60 -11.20 1.16 -18.55
CA ASP A 60 -11.03 0.09 -19.55
C ASP A 60 -9.93 0.40 -20.57
N GLU A 61 -9.76 1.67 -20.93
CA GLU A 61 -8.68 2.12 -21.82
C GLU A 61 -7.31 1.91 -21.17
N ALA A 62 -7.14 2.28 -19.90
CA ALA A 62 -5.90 2.05 -19.16
C ALA A 62 -5.59 0.56 -19.05
N TYR A 63 -6.58 -0.28 -18.73
CA TYR A 63 -6.44 -1.72 -18.70
C TYR A 63 -6.03 -2.30 -20.08
N SER A 64 -6.67 -1.83 -21.14
CA SER A 64 -6.36 -2.25 -22.52
C SER A 64 -4.93 -1.88 -22.91
N ASN A 65 -4.48 -0.67 -22.56
CA ASN A 65 -3.12 -0.20 -22.80
C ASN A 65 -2.08 -1.03 -22.04
N ILE A 66 -2.39 -1.45 -20.80
CA ILE A 66 -1.54 -2.38 -20.05
C ILE A 66 -1.44 -3.73 -20.78
N ARG A 67 -2.56 -4.31 -21.20
CA ARG A 67 -2.56 -5.61 -21.92
C ARG A 67 -1.82 -5.54 -23.26
N ALA A 68 -1.88 -4.39 -23.94
CA ALA A 68 -1.25 -4.17 -25.25
C ALA A 68 0.28 -3.98 -25.20
N ALA A 69 0.84 -3.57 -24.06
CA ALA A 69 2.28 -3.39 -23.91
C ALA A 69 3.04 -4.73 -24.04
N ARG A 70 4.27 -4.70 -24.58
CA ARG A 70 4.97 -5.92 -25.03
C ARG A 70 5.66 -6.64 -23.88
N THR A 71 6.30 -5.88 -22.99
CA THR A 71 7.13 -6.43 -21.89
C THR A 71 6.52 -6.14 -20.54
N SER A 72 6.78 -6.97 -19.52
CA SER A 72 6.29 -6.72 -18.15
C SER A 72 6.72 -5.35 -17.62
N GLN A 73 7.92 -4.87 -17.96
CA GLN A 73 8.40 -3.55 -17.57
C GLN A 73 7.58 -2.42 -18.23
N GLU A 74 7.25 -2.55 -19.51
CA GLU A 74 6.36 -1.59 -20.18
C GLU A 74 4.95 -1.62 -19.58
N LYS A 75 4.40 -2.81 -19.34
CA LYS A 75 3.09 -2.99 -18.66
C LYS A 75 3.07 -2.29 -17.31
N MET A 76 4.13 -2.45 -16.51
CA MET A 76 4.27 -1.78 -15.22
C MET A 76 4.37 -0.26 -15.34
N ARG A 77 5.07 0.26 -16.36
CA ARG A 77 5.11 1.72 -16.60
C ARG A 77 3.73 2.29 -16.89
N VAL A 78 2.95 1.62 -17.74
CA VAL A 78 1.56 2.01 -18.05
C VAL A 78 0.68 1.89 -16.80
N LEU A 79 0.80 0.80 -16.04
CA LEU A 79 0.06 0.62 -14.79
C LEU A 79 0.36 1.77 -13.81
N TYR A 80 1.63 2.18 -13.67
CA TYR A 80 2.01 3.31 -12.81
C TYR A 80 1.42 4.65 -13.27
N GLN A 81 1.16 4.84 -14.56
CA GLN A 81 0.44 6.04 -15.04
C GLN A 81 -1.00 6.04 -14.49
N ALA A 82 -1.66 4.88 -14.48
CA ALA A 82 -2.99 4.73 -13.87
C ALA A 82 -2.93 4.87 -12.33
N LEU A 83 -1.91 4.34 -11.66
CA LEU A 83 -1.73 4.51 -10.21
C LEU A 83 -1.56 5.99 -9.81
N HIS A 84 -0.93 6.79 -10.66
CA HIS A 84 -0.74 8.21 -10.40
C HIS A 84 -2.07 8.97 -10.46
N SER A 85 -2.96 8.64 -11.39
CA SER A 85 -4.28 9.27 -11.51
C SER A 85 -5.34 8.73 -10.55
N GLY A 86 -5.24 7.46 -10.14
CA GLY A 86 -6.23 6.79 -9.26
C GLY A 86 -6.03 7.01 -7.75
N GLY A 87 -4.98 7.74 -7.34
CA GLY A 87 -4.78 8.17 -5.97
C GLY A 87 -4.51 7.04 -4.94
N PRO A 88 -4.60 7.35 -3.63
CA PRO A 88 -4.23 6.44 -2.55
C PRO A 88 -4.97 5.10 -2.55
N VAL A 89 -6.26 5.11 -2.89
CA VAL A 89 -7.11 3.90 -2.90
C VAL A 89 -6.60 2.90 -3.94
N LEU A 90 -6.31 3.37 -5.15
CA LEU A 90 -5.80 2.50 -6.21
C LEU A 90 -4.40 1.96 -5.87
N LYS A 91 -3.53 2.79 -5.26
CA LYS A 91 -2.21 2.33 -4.79
C LYS A 91 -2.32 1.27 -3.70
N ALA A 92 -3.27 1.41 -2.77
CA ALA A 92 -3.51 0.40 -1.73
C ALA A 92 -4.05 -0.92 -2.32
N ALA A 93 -4.94 -0.84 -3.31
CA ALA A 93 -5.41 -2.01 -4.05
C ALA A 93 -4.26 -2.69 -4.81
N PHE A 94 -3.39 -1.90 -5.47
CA PHE A 94 -2.22 -2.42 -6.17
C PHE A 94 -1.26 -3.13 -5.21
N TYR A 95 -0.96 -2.54 -4.05
CA TYR A 95 -0.15 -3.20 -3.02
C TYR A 95 -0.77 -4.52 -2.56
N THR A 96 -2.10 -4.55 -2.36
CA THR A 96 -2.82 -5.77 -1.96
C THR A 96 -2.70 -6.85 -3.03
N ALA A 97 -2.89 -6.50 -4.30
CA ALA A 97 -2.72 -7.42 -5.42
C ALA A 97 -1.27 -7.92 -5.52
N LEU A 98 -0.29 -7.03 -5.34
CA LEU A 98 1.12 -7.37 -5.34
C LEU A 98 1.47 -8.35 -4.21
N TYR A 99 0.98 -8.10 -3.00
CA TYR A 99 1.18 -9.00 -1.85
C TYR A 99 0.56 -10.39 -2.09
N GLN A 100 -0.57 -10.47 -2.78
CA GLN A 100 -1.21 -11.75 -3.10
C GLN A 100 -0.51 -12.52 -4.23
N LYS A 101 0.02 -11.82 -5.25
CA LYS A 101 0.60 -12.46 -6.44
C LYS A 101 2.10 -12.70 -6.32
N GLU A 102 2.83 -11.77 -5.72
CA GLU A 102 4.28 -11.82 -5.58
C GLU A 102 4.70 -11.44 -4.14
N PRO A 103 4.27 -12.19 -3.09
CA PRO A 103 4.54 -11.87 -1.69
C PRO A 103 6.05 -11.75 -1.40
N HIS A 104 6.88 -12.55 -2.07
CA HIS A 104 8.34 -12.51 -1.92
C HIS A 104 8.93 -11.15 -2.31
N LEU A 105 8.36 -10.46 -3.29
CA LEU A 105 8.84 -9.15 -3.71
C LEU A 105 8.49 -8.09 -2.65
N VAL A 106 7.28 -8.15 -2.09
CA VAL A 106 6.86 -7.26 -1.01
C VAL A 106 7.73 -7.47 0.24
N GLN A 107 7.97 -8.72 0.62
CA GLN A 107 8.84 -9.04 1.75
C GLN A 107 10.27 -8.53 1.53
N HIS A 108 10.82 -8.71 0.33
CA HIS A 108 12.17 -8.26 0.03
C HIS A 108 12.32 -6.73 0.02
N LEU A 109 11.31 -6.01 -0.48
CA LEU A 109 11.34 -4.55 -0.55
C LEU A 109 10.93 -3.88 0.77
N GLY A 110 10.09 -4.53 1.57
CA GLY A 110 9.60 -4.02 2.86
C GLY A 110 10.47 -4.38 4.06
N ALA A 111 11.53 -5.17 3.87
CA ALA A 111 12.47 -5.57 4.93
C ALA A 111 13.59 -4.55 5.20
N VAL A 112 13.34 -3.25 4.94
CA VAL A 112 14.31 -2.17 5.10
C VAL A 112 14.02 -1.28 6.30
#